data_AF-A0A7X7DSA7-F1
#
_entry.id   AF-A0A7X7DSA7-F1
#
_cell.length_a   1.000
_cell.length_b   1.000
_cell.length_c   1.000
_cell.angle_alpha   90.00
_cell.angle_beta   90.00
_cell.angle_gamma   90.00
#
_symmetry.space_group_name_H-M   'P 1'
#
loop_
_entity.id
_entity.type
_entity.pdbx_description
1 polymer ?
#
loop_
_entity_poly.entity_id
_entity_poly.type
_entity_poly.pdbx_seq_one_letter_code
_entity_poly.pdbx_strand_id
1 'polypeptide(L)'
;MQSIKCLIIITALATMITAKGPGGFNGASWGDASEMVRTATKASLWQPDNATTRGFPSGMNISVFQSVDSVAGYKASIKYYFYNNRFFQATVTFNFDDMKRYDFNYNVYRSVNEYYHYIRSKSLVFTDDIYRLLLQKYGKKEPVFEGLNPRYMFVNIDKYLNRERWNLRYHPYDYYTKIVTAAYARWDFPETRVTFSVAINAKEKRFDYQLSLISLDMEKTVRQMMDSLRMKGL
;
A
#
# COMPACT_ATOMS: atom_id res chain seq x y z
N MET A 1 -58.50 -17.91 31.95
CA MET A 1 -58.08 -17.11 30.78
C MET A 1 -56.92 -16.22 31.23
N GLN A 2 -55.89 -16.08 30.38
CA GLN A 2 -54.72 -15.20 30.55
C GLN A 2 -53.72 -15.52 31.67
N SER A 3 -52.58 -16.15 31.30
CA SER A 3 -51.25 -15.92 31.92
C SER A 3 -50.13 -16.66 31.18
N ILE A 4 -50.00 -16.54 29.86
CA ILE A 4 -48.78 -16.93 29.12
C ILE A 4 -48.63 -16.04 27.89
N LYS A 5 -48.34 -14.74 28.04
CA LYS A 5 -47.98 -13.85 26.91
C LYS A 5 -46.97 -12.74 27.25
N CYS A 6 -46.18 -12.88 28.30
CA CYS A 6 -45.17 -11.87 28.69
C CYS A 6 -43.78 -12.47 28.89
N LEU A 7 -43.23 -13.18 27.91
CA LEU A 7 -41.81 -13.53 27.95
C LEU A 7 -41.17 -13.85 26.59
N ILE A 8 -41.54 -13.15 25.50
CA ILE A 8 -40.79 -13.27 24.22
C ILE A 8 -40.80 -11.92 23.48
N ILE A 9 -40.46 -10.80 24.14
CA ILE A 9 -40.23 -9.51 23.42
C ILE A 9 -38.98 -8.74 23.92
N ILE A 10 -38.25 -9.21 24.95
CA ILE A 10 -37.08 -8.46 25.49
C ILE A 10 -35.72 -9.03 25.04
N THR A 11 -35.67 -10.20 24.42
CA THR A 11 -34.40 -10.81 23.94
C THR A 11 -34.07 -10.56 22.47
N ALA A 12 -34.93 -9.86 21.71
CA ALA A 12 -34.64 -9.49 20.32
C ALA A 12 -33.86 -8.16 20.17
N LEU A 13 -33.65 -7.41 21.27
CA LEU A 13 -32.99 -6.10 21.24
C LEU A 13 -31.47 -6.15 21.53
N ALA A 14 -30.91 -7.31 21.87
CA ALA A 14 -29.54 -7.42 22.38
C ALA A 14 -28.52 -8.04 21.41
N THR A 15 -28.89 -8.30 20.16
CA THR A 15 -27.94 -8.76 19.13
C THR A 15 -28.12 -8.00 17.82
N MET A 16 -28.19 -6.67 17.88
CA MET A 16 -27.47 -5.90 16.87
C MET A 16 -25.99 -6.04 17.20
N ILE A 17 -25.43 -7.20 16.83
CA ILE A 17 -24.03 -7.25 16.44
C ILE A 17 -24.00 -6.28 15.27
N THR A 18 -23.64 -5.02 15.54
CA THR A 18 -23.23 -4.09 14.50
C THR A 18 -22.24 -4.87 13.68
N ALA A 19 -22.64 -5.22 12.45
CA ALA A 19 -21.76 -5.84 11.50
C ALA A 19 -20.53 -4.96 11.49
N LYS A 20 -19.39 -5.47 12.00
CA LYS A 20 -18.14 -4.71 12.02
C LYS A 20 -17.93 -4.32 10.57
N GLY A 21 -18.14 -3.03 10.26
CA GLY A 21 -17.92 -2.51 8.94
C GLY A 21 -16.54 -2.96 8.47
N PRO A 22 -16.35 -3.19 7.15
CA PRO A 22 -15.10 -3.70 6.62
C PRO A 22 -13.94 -2.89 7.21
N GLY A 23 -13.06 -3.58 7.94
CA GLY A 23 -12.06 -2.94 8.79
C GLY A 23 -11.20 -1.98 7.95
N GLY A 24 -11.06 -0.75 8.44
CA GLY A 24 -10.27 0.29 7.78
C GLY A 24 -8.77 0.01 7.86
N PHE A 25 -7.98 0.95 8.34
CA PHE A 25 -6.53 0.79 8.41
C PHE A 25 -6.04 0.73 9.86
N ASN A 26 -5.23 -0.28 10.17
CA ASN A 26 -4.54 -0.46 11.45
C ASN A 26 -5.41 -0.20 12.70
N GLY A 27 -6.61 -0.79 12.75
CA GLY A 27 -7.55 -0.65 13.86
C GLY A 27 -8.54 0.52 13.72
N ALA A 28 -8.28 1.49 12.85
CA ALA A 28 -9.25 2.54 12.51
C ALA A 28 -10.29 2.04 11.50
N SER A 29 -11.51 2.57 11.60
CA SER A 29 -12.61 2.28 10.68
C SER A 29 -12.69 3.34 9.58
N TRP A 30 -13.16 2.95 8.39
CA TRP A 30 -13.51 3.92 7.36
C TRP A 30 -14.60 4.87 7.88
N GLY A 31 -14.48 6.16 7.57
CA GLY A 31 -15.37 7.21 8.04
C GLY A 31 -14.97 7.86 9.36
N ASP A 32 -14.03 7.28 10.12
CA ASP A 32 -13.57 7.83 11.40
C ASP A 32 -12.96 9.24 11.22
N ALA A 33 -13.15 10.08 12.25
CA ALA A 33 -12.52 11.39 12.32
C ALA A 33 -11.01 11.30 12.56
N SER A 34 -10.26 12.34 12.21
CA SER A 34 -8.78 12.35 12.30
C SER A 34 -8.24 11.95 13.67
N GLU A 35 -8.81 12.47 14.76
CA GLU A 35 -8.39 12.14 16.13
C GLU A 35 -8.74 10.70 16.54
N MET A 36 -9.85 10.17 16.04
CA MET A 36 -10.22 8.77 16.25
C MET A 36 -9.24 7.85 15.53
N VAL A 37 -8.88 8.17 14.28
CA VAL A 37 -7.87 7.43 13.52
C VAL A 37 -6.52 7.50 14.23
N ARG A 38 -6.06 8.68 14.64
CA ARG A 38 -4.78 8.86 15.37
C ARG A 38 -4.70 7.98 16.61
N THR A 39 -5.79 7.92 17.37
CA THR A 39 -5.88 7.14 18.61
C THR A 39 -5.93 5.63 18.32
N ALA A 40 -6.76 5.22 17.36
CA ALA A 40 -6.94 3.81 17.01
C ALA A 40 -5.68 3.19 16.41
N THR A 41 -4.96 3.94 15.57
CA THR A 41 -3.71 3.47 14.94
C THR A 41 -2.50 3.64 15.83
N LYS A 42 -2.62 4.36 16.96
CA LYS A 42 -1.50 4.74 17.85
C LYS A 42 -0.36 5.42 17.09
N ALA A 43 -0.69 6.17 16.03
CA ALA A 43 0.29 6.71 15.11
C ALA A 43 1.29 7.67 15.80
N SER A 44 2.57 7.34 15.71
CA SER A 44 3.67 8.22 16.14
C SER A 44 3.96 9.32 15.11
N LEU A 45 4.38 10.49 15.59
CA LEU A 45 4.75 11.63 14.73
C LEU A 45 3.61 12.07 13.79
N TRP A 46 2.37 12.04 14.30
CA TRP A 46 1.19 12.50 13.58
C TRP A 46 1.25 13.99 13.28
N GLN A 47 1.38 14.35 12.00
CA GLN A 47 1.48 15.75 11.58
C GLN A 47 0.73 16.00 10.27
N PRO A 48 0.19 17.21 10.06
CA PRO A 48 -0.42 17.58 8.78
C PRO A 48 0.59 17.52 7.62
N ASP A 49 0.17 16.95 6.49
CA ASP A 49 0.92 16.96 5.23
C ASP A 49 0.28 17.98 4.27
N ASN A 50 0.66 19.24 4.46
CA ASN A 50 0.17 20.36 3.65
C ASN A 50 0.65 20.29 2.19
N ALA A 51 1.75 19.60 1.91
CA ALA A 51 2.24 19.46 0.54
C ALA A 51 1.31 18.55 -0.28
N THR A 52 0.98 17.37 0.25
CA THR A 52 0.03 16.45 -0.40
C THR A 52 -1.37 17.05 -0.43
N THR A 53 -1.78 17.74 0.63
CA THR A 53 -3.10 18.39 0.70
C THR A 53 -3.28 19.43 -0.41
N ARG A 54 -2.27 20.25 -0.70
CA ARG A 54 -2.31 21.23 -1.80
C ARG A 54 -2.38 20.62 -3.20
N GLY A 55 -2.08 19.32 -3.34
CA GLY A 55 -2.25 18.60 -4.60
C GLY A 55 -3.70 18.29 -4.95
N PHE A 56 -4.64 18.45 -4.01
CA PHE A 56 -6.07 18.30 -4.25
C PHE A 56 -6.72 19.65 -4.58
N PRO A 57 -7.79 19.66 -5.40
CA PRO A 57 -8.56 20.88 -5.64
C PRO A 57 -9.10 21.49 -4.34
N SER A 58 -9.05 22.81 -4.21
CA SER A 58 -9.47 23.54 -3.00
C SER A 58 -10.93 23.29 -2.60
N GLY A 59 -11.79 22.93 -3.55
CA GLY A 59 -13.21 22.60 -3.31
C GLY A 59 -13.48 21.20 -2.74
N MET A 60 -12.46 20.37 -2.53
CA MET A 60 -12.64 18.98 -2.06
C MET A 60 -12.61 18.79 -0.55
N ASN A 61 -12.25 19.79 0.26
CA ASN A 61 -12.10 19.64 1.73
C ASN A 61 -11.33 18.37 2.14
N ILE A 62 -10.28 18.05 1.38
CA ILE A 62 -9.40 16.93 1.70
C ILE A 62 -8.32 17.44 2.65
N SER A 63 -8.07 16.69 3.72
CA SER A 63 -6.92 16.89 4.59
C SER A 63 -6.09 15.62 4.65
N VAL A 64 -4.77 15.77 4.62
CA VAL A 64 -3.82 14.65 4.70
C VAL A 64 -2.97 14.79 5.95
N PHE A 65 -2.85 13.70 6.69
CA PHE A 65 -1.93 13.56 7.82
C PHE A 65 -0.89 12.49 7.50
N GLN A 66 0.31 12.66 8.02
CA GLN A 66 1.39 11.68 7.90
C GLN A 66 1.87 11.21 9.27
N SER A 67 2.35 9.98 9.32
CA SER A 67 3.01 9.36 10.46
C SER A 67 4.16 8.48 9.99
N VAL A 68 5.11 8.19 10.87
CA VAL A 68 6.14 7.18 10.61
C VAL A 68 5.99 6.08 11.65
N ASP A 69 5.84 4.83 11.19
CA ASP A 69 5.57 3.69 12.06
C ASP A 69 6.14 2.38 11.45
N SER A 70 5.93 1.25 12.12
CA SER A 70 6.24 -0.09 11.64
C SER A 70 4.99 -0.81 11.15
N VAL A 71 5.00 -1.32 9.92
CA VAL A 71 3.95 -2.17 9.37
C VAL A 71 4.55 -3.54 9.07
N ALA A 72 4.02 -4.59 9.69
CA ALA A 72 4.54 -5.96 9.60
C ALA A 72 6.05 -6.08 9.91
N GLY A 73 6.57 -5.25 10.83
CA GLY A 73 7.99 -5.24 11.21
C GLY A 73 8.87 -4.35 10.33
N TYR A 74 8.31 -3.74 9.27
CA TYR A 74 9.05 -2.86 8.35
C TYR A 74 8.77 -1.40 8.66
N LYS A 75 9.82 -0.57 8.66
CA LYS A 75 9.67 0.88 8.81
C LYS A 75 8.93 1.44 7.59
N ALA A 76 7.88 2.21 7.84
CA ALA A 76 7.03 2.79 6.80
C ALA A 76 6.65 4.23 7.13
N SER A 77 6.48 5.03 6.08
CA SER A 77 5.78 6.31 6.15
C SER A 77 4.33 6.07 5.75
N ILE A 78 3.39 6.52 6.56
CA ILE A 78 1.96 6.30 6.35
C ILE A 78 1.29 7.66 6.19
N LYS A 79 0.52 7.83 5.11
CA LYS A 79 -0.36 8.97 4.89
C LYS A 79 -1.81 8.55 5.06
N TYR A 80 -2.59 9.37 5.75
CA TYR A 80 -4.01 9.18 6.01
C TYR A 80 -4.78 10.33 5.36
N TYR A 81 -5.78 9.98 4.57
CA TYR A 81 -6.55 10.92 3.78
C TYR A 81 -7.97 10.98 4.31
N PHE A 82 -8.46 12.21 4.47
CA PHE A 82 -9.77 12.50 5.02
C PHE A 82 -10.52 13.40 4.07
N TYR A 83 -11.77 13.07 3.76
CA TYR A 83 -12.70 13.88 2.99
C TYR A 83 -13.79 14.38 3.93
N ASN A 84 -13.94 15.69 4.09
CA ASN A 84 -14.86 16.26 5.10
C ASN A 84 -14.65 15.66 6.51
N ASN A 85 -13.38 15.53 6.93
CA ASN A 85 -12.98 14.90 8.18
C ASN A 85 -13.41 13.42 8.34
N ARG A 86 -13.64 12.71 7.24
CA ARG A 86 -13.95 11.27 7.26
C ARG A 86 -12.83 10.48 6.59
N PHE A 87 -12.24 9.54 7.31
CA PHE A 87 -11.14 8.71 6.83
C PHE A 87 -11.57 7.82 5.67
N PHE A 88 -10.91 7.94 4.52
CA PHE A 88 -11.30 7.17 3.33
C PHE A 88 -10.14 6.44 2.65
N GLN A 89 -8.90 6.87 2.87
CA GLN A 89 -7.74 6.24 2.26
C GLN A 89 -6.52 6.30 3.18
N ALA A 90 -5.69 5.26 3.16
CA ALA A 90 -4.34 5.28 3.68
C ALA A 90 -3.33 4.87 2.59
N THR A 91 -2.17 5.51 2.57
CA THR A 91 -1.04 5.12 1.72
C THR A 91 0.15 4.80 2.61
N VAL A 92 0.71 3.60 2.46
CA VAL A 92 1.89 3.12 3.20
C VAL A 92 3.05 3.02 2.23
N THR A 93 4.10 3.78 2.46
CA THR A 93 5.36 3.72 1.71
C THR A 93 6.43 3.09 2.60
N PHE A 94 6.96 1.96 2.18
CA PHE A 94 7.98 1.25 2.96
C PHE A 94 9.37 1.80 2.67
N ASN A 95 10.19 1.90 3.71
CA ASN A 95 11.52 2.45 3.62
C ASN A 95 12.58 1.35 3.62
N PHE A 96 13.40 1.31 2.56
CA PHE A 96 14.53 0.40 2.35
C PHE A 96 15.87 1.16 2.33
N ASP A 97 16.11 2.01 3.33
CA ASP A 97 17.35 2.79 3.47
C ASP A 97 18.61 1.92 3.52
N ASP A 98 18.51 0.67 3.97
CA ASP A 98 19.60 -0.31 3.95
C ASP A 98 20.11 -0.60 2.53
N MET A 99 19.23 -0.56 1.53
CA MET A 99 19.61 -0.75 0.12
C MET A 99 20.45 0.40 -0.45
N LYS A 100 20.34 1.61 0.12
CA LYS A 100 21.13 2.77 -0.34
C LYS A 100 22.62 2.62 -0.03
N ARG A 101 22.97 1.76 0.94
CA ARG A 101 24.34 1.57 1.43
C ARG A 101 25.22 0.68 0.56
N TYR A 102 24.66 0.00 -0.45
CA TYR A 102 25.48 -0.79 -1.37
C TYR A 102 26.42 0.13 -2.15
N ASP A 103 27.72 -0.09 -1.98
CA ASP A 103 28.78 0.58 -2.74
C ASP A 103 29.17 -0.29 -3.94
N PHE A 104 29.26 0.33 -5.12
CA PHE A 104 29.53 -0.35 -6.39
C PHE A 104 31.01 -0.28 -6.78
N ASN A 105 31.93 -0.47 -5.83
CA ASN A 105 33.37 -0.28 -6.07
C ASN A 105 34.23 -1.55 -6.19
N TYR A 106 35.33 -1.36 -6.94
CA TYR A 106 36.49 -2.20 -7.32
C TYR A 106 36.26 -3.57 -7.98
N ASN A 107 35.19 -4.30 -7.66
CA ASN A 107 34.84 -5.53 -8.36
C ASN A 107 33.39 -5.50 -8.82
N VAL A 108 33.16 -4.62 -9.79
CA VAL A 108 31.87 -4.14 -10.28
C VAL A 108 30.90 -5.29 -10.52
N TYR A 109 31.33 -6.34 -11.21
CA TYR A 109 30.48 -7.49 -11.49
C TYR A 109 29.97 -8.18 -10.21
N ARG A 110 30.85 -8.38 -9.21
CA ARG A 110 30.49 -9.06 -7.97
C ARG A 110 29.57 -8.20 -7.10
N SER A 111 29.94 -6.96 -6.84
CA SER A 111 29.15 -6.04 -6.00
C SER A 111 27.76 -5.78 -6.59
N VAL A 112 27.69 -5.69 -7.92
CA VAL A 112 26.44 -5.46 -8.64
C VAL A 112 25.57 -6.74 -8.69
N ASN A 113 26.16 -7.91 -8.90
CA ASN A 113 25.44 -9.18 -8.83
C ASN A 113 24.88 -9.45 -7.42
N GLU A 114 25.66 -9.14 -6.38
CA GLU A 114 25.21 -9.20 -4.98
C GLU A 114 24.04 -8.24 -4.74
N TYR A 115 24.10 -7.00 -5.25
CA TYR A 115 23.00 -6.05 -5.18
C TYR A 115 21.72 -6.52 -5.89
N TYR A 116 21.85 -7.09 -7.09
CA TYR A 116 20.72 -7.67 -7.82
C TYR A 116 20.03 -8.76 -7.01
N HIS A 117 20.80 -9.74 -6.51
CA HIS A 117 20.25 -10.83 -5.71
C HIS A 117 19.64 -10.32 -4.39
N TYR A 118 20.22 -9.29 -3.78
CA TYR A 118 19.67 -8.66 -2.59
C TYR A 118 18.30 -8.03 -2.87
N ILE A 119 18.18 -7.19 -3.90
CA ILE A 119 16.90 -6.59 -4.29
C ILE A 119 15.88 -7.66 -4.65
N ARG A 120 16.26 -8.63 -5.49
CA ARG A 120 15.38 -9.72 -5.91
C ARG A 120 14.85 -10.50 -4.71
N SER A 121 15.72 -10.92 -3.80
CA SER A 121 15.37 -11.66 -2.60
C SER A 121 14.45 -10.85 -1.69
N LYS A 122 14.84 -9.61 -1.36
CA LYS A 122 14.06 -8.72 -0.51
C LYS A 122 12.69 -8.43 -1.11
N SER A 123 12.61 -8.17 -2.41
CA SER A 123 11.35 -7.91 -3.10
C SER A 123 10.40 -9.10 -3.00
N LEU A 124 10.88 -10.32 -3.25
CA LEU A 124 10.04 -11.52 -3.25
C LEU A 124 9.55 -11.88 -1.83
N VAL A 125 10.45 -11.87 -0.84
CA VAL A 125 10.10 -12.14 0.57
C VAL A 125 9.11 -11.09 1.06
N PHE A 126 9.43 -9.81 0.85
CA PHE A 126 8.58 -8.72 1.30
C PHE A 126 7.20 -8.73 0.64
N THR A 127 7.16 -9.01 -0.67
CA THR A 127 5.91 -9.20 -1.39
C THR A 127 5.08 -10.31 -0.76
N ASP A 128 5.68 -11.49 -0.49
CA ASP A 128 4.98 -12.61 0.14
C ASP A 128 4.45 -12.26 1.54
N ASP A 129 5.24 -11.57 2.36
CA ASP A 129 4.82 -11.15 3.71
C ASP A 129 3.63 -10.19 3.67
N ILE A 130 3.63 -9.23 2.73
CA ILE A 130 2.50 -8.33 2.54
C ILE A 130 1.28 -9.08 1.97
N TYR A 131 1.47 -10.02 1.05
CA TYR A 131 0.40 -10.90 0.57
C TYR A 131 -0.27 -11.63 1.75
N ARG A 132 0.53 -12.23 2.63
CA ARG A 132 0.02 -12.93 3.83
C ARG A 132 -0.73 -11.98 4.76
N LEU A 133 -0.21 -10.77 4.98
CA LEU A 133 -0.88 -9.76 5.79
C LEU A 133 -2.25 -9.38 5.20
N LEU A 134 -2.33 -9.15 3.89
CA LEU A 134 -3.57 -8.80 3.21
C LEU A 134 -4.56 -9.97 3.23
N LEU A 135 -4.09 -11.21 3.04
CA LEU A 135 -4.92 -12.40 3.14
C LEU A 135 -5.49 -12.60 4.55
N GLN A 136 -4.69 -12.37 5.60
CA GLN A 136 -5.13 -12.42 6.99
C GLN A 136 -6.19 -11.36 7.29
N LYS A 137 -6.05 -10.16 6.72
CA LYS A 137 -6.91 -9.01 7.03
C LYS A 137 -8.21 -8.98 6.20
N TYR A 138 -8.14 -9.31 4.92
CA TYR A 138 -9.23 -9.14 3.96
C TYR A 138 -9.76 -10.47 3.38
N GLY A 139 -9.18 -11.61 3.79
CA GLY A 139 -9.61 -12.94 3.39
C GLY A 139 -8.86 -13.50 2.18
N LYS A 140 -9.24 -14.70 1.74
CA LYS A 140 -8.44 -15.55 0.84
C LYS A 140 -8.55 -15.23 -0.67
N LYS A 141 -9.13 -14.08 -1.06
CA LYS A 141 -9.26 -13.73 -2.48
C LYS A 141 -7.89 -13.27 -3.00
N GLU A 142 -7.38 -13.93 -4.03
CA GLU A 142 -6.18 -13.47 -4.74
C GLU A 142 -6.41 -12.08 -5.35
N PRO A 143 -5.37 -11.23 -5.43
CA PRO A 143 -5.49 -9.96 -6.15
C PRO A 143 -5.76 -10.18 -7.64
N VAL A 144 -6.26 -9.13 -8.26
CA VAL A 144 -6.17 -8.96 -9.71
C VAL A 144 -4.86 -8.25 -10.04
N PHE A 145 -3.98 -8.90 -10.80
CA PHE A 145 -2.73 -8.30 -11.26
C PHE A 145 -3.01 -7.41 -12.48
N GLU A 146 -2.55 -6.17 -12.42
CA GLU A 146 -2.59 -5.26 -13.57
C GLU A 146 -1.14 -5.03 -14.04
N GLY A 147 -0.83 -5.50 -15.26
CA GLY A 147 0.54 -5.53 -15.75
C GLY A 147 1.34 -6.72 -15.22
N LEU A 148 2.60 -6.48 -14.82
CA LEU A 148 3.52 -7.52 -14.38
C LEU A 148 3.18 -7.97 -12.96
N ASN A 149 3.01 -9.28 -12.74
CA ASN A 149 2.86 -9.82 -11.40
C ASN A 149 4.21 -9.67 -10.65
N PRO A 150 4.23 -9.09 -9.44
CA PRO A 150 5.41 -8.99 -8.60
C PRO A 150 6.18 -10.31 -8.42
N ARG A 151 5.48 -11.46 -8.36
CA ARG A 151 6.10 -12.80 -8.26
C ARG A 151 6.93 -13.15 -9.50
N TYR A 152 6.60 -12.57 -10.65
CA TYR A 152 7.27 -12.79 -11.93
C TYR A 152 8.09 -11.59 -12.41
N MET A 153 8.26 -10.54 -11.58
CA MET A 153 8.85 -9.28 -12.03
C MET A 153 10.32 -9.40 -12.48
N PHE A 154 11.00 -10.46 -12.03
CA PHE A 154 12.39 -10.75 -12.33
C PHE A 154 12.57 -11.84 -13.40
N VAL A 155 11.52 -12.50 -13.89
CA VAL A 155 11.66 -13.67 -14.79
C VAL A 155 12.44 -13.32 -16.05
N ASN A 156 12.13 -12.18 -16.67
CA ASN A 156 12.83 -11.75 -17.89
C ASN A 156 14.28 -11.34 -17.59
N ILE A 157 14.53 -10.71 -16.44
CA ILE A 157 15.87 -10.32 -16.02
C ILE A 157 16.72 -11.55 -15.70
N ASP A 158 16.17 -12.52 -14.96
CA ASP A 158 16.81 -13.80 -14.65
C ASP A 158 17.20 -14.56 -15.93
N LYS A 159 16.30 -14.62 -16.93
CA LYS A 159 16.58 -15.24 -18.24
C LYS A 159 17.70 -14.53 -18.98
N TYR A 160 17.66 -13.19 -19.02
CA TYR A 160 18.67 -12.38 -19.68
C TYR A 160 20.04 -12.51 -19.01
N LEU A 161 20.08 -12.56 -17.67
CA LEU A 161 21.30 -12.73 -16.87
C LEU A 161 21.98 -14.06 -17.17
N ASN A 162 21.18 -15.11 -17.27
CA ASN A 162 21.69 -16.45 -17.59
C ASN A 162 22.24 -16.51 -19.01
N ARG A 163 21.62 -15.82 -19.99
CA ARG A 163 22.08 -15.79 -21.38
C ARG A 163 23.38 -15.01 -21.56
N GLU A 164 23.48 -13.84 -20.94
CA GLU A 164 24.60 -12.90 -21.15
C GLU A 164 25.72 -13.04 -20.10
N ARG A 165 25.72 -14.10 -19.28
CA ARG A 165 26.62 -14.25 -18.12
C ARG A 165 28.10 -14.02 -18.45
N TRP A 166 28.55 -14.44 -19.62
CA TRP A 166 29.93 -14.24 -20.09
C TRP A 166 30.22 -12.79 -20.48
N ASN A 167 29.36 -12.18 -21.29
CA ASN A 167 29.48 -10.77 -21.69
C ASN A 167 29.41 -9.83 -20.48
N LEU A 168 28.59 -10.20 -19.49
CA LEU A 168 28.41 -9.47 -18.24
C LEU A 168 29.66 -9.38 -17.36
N ARG A 169 30.55 -10.37 -17.44
CA ARG A 169 31.84 -10.32 -16.71
C ARG A 169 32.74 -9.21 -17.24
N TYR A 170 32.64 -8.88 -18.53
CA TYR A 170 33.51 -7.91 -19.19
C TYR A 170 32.88 -6.51 -19.25
N HIS A 171 31.54 -6.40 -19.28
CA HIS A 171 30.81 -5.13 -19.34
C HIS A 171 29.69 -5.02 -18.29
N PRO A 172 30.01 -5.08 -16.97
CA PRO A 172 29.00 -5.11 -15.92
C PRO A 172 28.20 -3.79 -15.78
N TYR A 173 28.78 -2.64 -16.11
CA TYR A 173 28.15 -1.33 -15.94
C TYR A 173 26.96 -1.08 -16.89
N ASP A 174 27.00 -1.60 -18.10
CA ASP A 174 25.99 -1.33 -19.14
C ASP A 174 24.65 -2.03 -18.87
N TYR A 175 24.69 -3.06 -18.03
CA TYR A 175 23.60 -4.00 -17.86
C TYR A 175 22.73 -3.71 -16.64
N TYR A 176 23.35 -3.52 -15.48
CA TYR A 176 22.60 -3.40 -14.22
C TYR A 176 22.13 -1.97 -13.92
N THR A 177 22.61 -0.99 -14.69
CA THR A 177 22.06 0.37 -14.74
C THR A 177 20.67 0.43 -15.40
N LYS A 178 20.22 -0.66 -16.04
CA LYS A 178 18.95 -0.73 -16.79
C LYS A 178 17.84 -1.56 -16.11
N ILE A 179 18.02 -1.96 -14.84
CA ILE A 179 16.94 -2.63 -14.10
C ILE A 179 15.90 -1.58 -13.72
N VAL A 180 14.92 -1.42 -14.63
CA VAL A 180 13.69 -0.66 -14.42
C VAL A 180 12.55 -1.66 -14.56
N THR A 181 11.90 -1.96 -13.44
CA THR A 181 10.73 -2.85 -13.44
C THR A 181 9.69 -2.29 -12.49
N ALA A 182 8.44 -2.43 -12.88
CA ALA A 182 7.30 -2.03 -12.09
C ALA A 182 6.22 -3.11 -12.16
N ALA A 183 5.52 -3.30 -11.05
CA ALA A 183 4.52 -4.33 -10.91
C ALA A 183 3.38 -3.80 -10.03
N TYR A 184 2.14 -4.10 -10.41
CA TYR A 184 0.95 -3.59 -9.75
C TYR A 184 -0.08 -4.70 -9.53
N ALA A 185 -0.78 -4.62 -8.40
CA ALA A 185 -1.86 -5.53 -8.08
C ALA A 185 -2.96 -4.78 -7.33
N ARG A 186 -4.22 -5.16 -7.55
CA ARG A 186 -5.36 -4.63 -6.82
C ARG A 186 -6.17 -5.74 -6.14
N TRP A 187 -6.66 -5.48 -4.94
CA TRP A 187 -7.67 -6.29 -4.25
C TRP A 187 -8.94 -5.49 -4.20
N ASP A 188 -10.05 -6.06 -4.68
CA ASP A 188 -11.31 -5.31 -4.82
C ASP A 188 -12.39 -5.71 -3.78
N PHE A 189 -12.11 -6.67 -2.88
CA PHE A 189 -13.10 -7.16 -1.90
C PHE A 189 -12.45 -7.50 -0.55
N PRO A 190 -13.14 -7.24 0.59
CA PRO A 190 -14.47 -6.62 0.76
C PRO A 190 -14.42 -5.08 0.94
N GLU A 191 -15.32 -4.35 0.26
CA GLU A 191 -15.60 -2.87 0.33
C GLU A 191 -14.39 -1.91 0.46
N THR A 192 -13.19 -2.43 0.24
CA THR A 192 -11.91 -1.75 0.34
C THR A 192 -11.13 -2.17 -0.89
N ARG A 193 -10.63 -1.19 -1.65
CA ARG A 193 -9.62 -1.47 -2.66
C ARG A 193 -8.24 -1.35 -2.04
N VAL A 194 -7.41 -2.37 -2.22
CA VAL A 194 -5.98 -2.28 -1.90
C VAL A 194 -5.19 -2.34 -3.18
N THR A 195 -4.49 -1.26 -3.51
CA THR A 195 -3.53 -1.23 -4.61
C THR A 195 -2.13 -1.40 -4.03
N PHE A 196 -1.41 -2.36 -4.58
CA PHE A 196 -0.02 -2.62 -4.29
C PHE A 196 0.82 -2.28 -5.52
N SER A 197 1.89 -1.52 -5.32
CA SER A 197 2.86 -1.20 -6.36
C SER A 197 4.29 -1.40 -5.89
N VAL A 198 5.10 -2.06 -6.72
CA VAL A 198 6.58 -2.06 -6.60
C VAL A 198 7.14 -1.33 -7.80
N ALA A 199 8.07 -0.42 -7.56
CA ALA A 199 8.92 0.16 -8.59
C ALA A 199 10.38 0.03 -8.18
N ILE A 200 11.20 -0.48 -9.10
CA ILE A 200 12.63 -0.67 -8.90
C ILE A 200 13.37 0.12 -9.96
N ASN A 201 14.27 1.01 -9.53
CA ASN A 201 15.20 1.71 -10.39
C ASN A 201 16.61 1.57 -9.80
N ALA A 202 17.37 0.64 -10.37
CA ALA A 202 18.71 0.33 -9.88
C ALA A 202 19.70 1.51 -10.04
N LYS A 203 19.60 2.31 -11.11
CA LYS A 203 20.50 3.45 -11.36
C LYS A 203 20.38 4.51 -10.26
N GLU A 204 19.16 4.77 -9.81
CA GLU A 204 18.87 5.73 -8.74
C GLU A 204 18.97 5.11 -7.34
N LYS A 205 19.33 3.83 -7.24
CA LYS A 205 19.23 3.03 -6.00
C LYS A 205 17.87 3.17 -5.33
N ARG A 206 16.81 3.26 -6.15
CA ARG A 206 15.45 3.51 -5.71
C ARG A 206 14.66 2.20 -5.73
N PHE A 207 14.12 1.85 -4.58
CA PHE A 207 13.23 0.72 -4.41
C PHE A 207 11.98 1.22 -3.69
N ASP A 208 10.96 1.54 -4.49
CA ASP A 208 9.70 2.06 -3.99
C ASP A 208 8.72 0.91 -3.84
N TYR A 209 8.21 0.76 -2.64
CA TYR A 209 7.07 -0.10 -2.40
C TYR A 209 5.99 0.71 -1.71
N GLN A 210 4.80 0.68 -2.31
CA GLN A 210 3.65 1.40 -1.81
C GLN A 210 2.42 0.49 -1.75
N LEU A 211 1.68 0.62 -0.66
CA LEU A 211 0.31 0.12 -0.54
C LEU A 211 -0.62 1.32 -0.44
N SER A 212 -1.70 1.31 -1.19
CA SER A 212 -2.80 2.26 -1.07
C SER A 212 -4.05 1.48 -0.73
N LEU A 213 -4.68 1.79 0.40
CA LEU A 213 -5.92 1.18 0.86
C LEU A 213 -6.99 2.26 0.84
N ILE A 214 -8.12 1.99 0.19
CA ILE A 214 -9.19 2.97 0.01
C ILE A 214 -10.56 2.32 0.21
N SER A 215 -11.46 3.01 0.92
CA SER A 215 -12.88 2.63 1.00
C SER A 215 -13.55 2.80 -0.35
N LEU A 216 -14.18 1.75 -0.89
CA LEU A 216 -14.85 1.80 -2.19
C LEU A 216 -16.07 2.73 -2.20
N ASP A 217 -16.82 2.76 -1.10
CA ASP A 217 -18.01 3.61 -0.96
C ASP A 217 -17.64 5.09 -0.95
N MET A 218 -16.65 5.45 -0.13
CA MET A 218 -16.17 6.82 -0.06
C MET A 218 -15.39 7.23 -1.30
N GLU A 219 -14.65 6.32 -1.93
CA GLU A 219 -13.97 6.57 -3.21
C GLU A 219 -14.95 7.03 -4.27
N LYS A 220 -16.12 6.39 -4.39
CA LYS A 220 -17.14 6.78 -5.36
C LYS A 220 -17.58 8.23 -5.14
N THR A 221 -17.82 8.60 -3.89
CA THR A 221 -18.21 9.97 -3.51
C THR A 221 -17.11 10.98 -3.85
N VAL A 222 -15.87 10.67 -3.48
CA VAL A 222 -14.71 11.52 -3.78
C VAL A 222 -14.53 11.68 -5.29
N ARG A 223 -14.61 10.60 -6.07
CA ARG A 223 -14.49 10.64 -7.54
C ARG A 223 -15.58 11.49 -8.19
N GLN A 224 -16.84 11.31 -7.80
CA GLN A 224 -17.95 12.10 -8.33
C GLN A 224 -17.75 13.61 -8.08
N MET A 225 -17.29 13.99 -6.89
CA MET A 225 -16.98 15.38 -6.59
C MET A 225 -15.82 15.88 -7.47
N MET A 226 -14.79 15.06 -7.66
CA MET A 226 -13.63 15.39 -8.48
C MET A 226 -14.02 15.66 -9.94
N ASP A 227 -14.86 14.79 -10.50
CA ASP A 227 -15.36 14.94 -11.87
C ASP A 227 -16.27 16.17 -11.99
N SER A 228 -17.10 16.46 -10.98
CA SER A 228 -17.93 17.68 -10.97
C SER A 228 -17.10 18.97 -10.97
N LEU A 229 -15.94 18.97 -10.28
CA LEU A 229 -15.04 20.11 -10.24
C LEU A 229 -14.30 20.28 -11.57
N ARG A 230 -13.83 19.18 -12.17
CA ARG A 230 -13.24 19.18 -13.52
C ARG A 230 -14.19 19.75 -14.58
N MET A 231 -15.44 19.32 -14.54
CA MET A 231 -16.48 19.83 -15.46
C MET A 231 -16.80 21.32 -15.26
N LYS A 232 -16.48 21.89 -14.09
CA LYS A 232 -16.66 23.32 -13.77
C LYS A 232 -15.45 24.20 -14.10
N GLY A 233 -14.42 23.65 -14.76
CA GLY A 233 -13.25 24.40 -15.21
C GLY A 233 -12.12 24.50 -14.18
N LEU A 234 -12.02 23.51 -13.28
CA LEU A 234 -10.73 23.12 -12.69
C LEU A 234 -9.98 22.17 -13.63
#